data_AF-A0AB39QD72-F1
#
_entry.id   AF-A0AB39QD72-F1
#
_cell.length_a   1.000
_cell.length_b   1.000
_cell.length_c   1.000
_cell.angle_alpha   90.00
_cell.angle_beta   90.00
_cell.angle_gamma   90.00
#
_symmetry.space_group_name_H-M   'P 1'
#
loop_
_entity.id
_entity.type
_entity.pdbx_description
1 polymer ?
#
loop_
_entity_poly.entity_id
_entity_poly.type
_entity_poly.pdbx_seq_one_letter_code
_entity_poly.pdbx_strand_id
1 'polypeptide(L)'
;MRKKLHTKIHIYGWSTRKAVATDKAQRDQLRDRMRMLGCSTQQIAAEMSRRFNLRPRAAWRHALGWTQWKLAYEYNAVHDGATLADNRISEYENWPHGGTQPSLQYLVNLAAV
;
A
#
# COMPACT_ATOMS: atom_id res chain seq x y z
N MET A 1 23.88 58.58 -25.08
CA MET A 1 24.90 57.69 -24.47
C MET A 1 24.21 56.41 -24.01
N ARG A 2 24.57 55.26 -24.62
CA ARG A 2 24.00 53.94 -24.33
C ARG A 2 24.49 53.42 -22.97
N LYS A 3 23.61 52.87 -22.14
CA LYS A 3 23.99 51.79 -21.21
C LYS A 3 23.05 50.61 -21.42
N LYS A 4 23.70 49.46 -21.62
CA LYS A 4 23.18 48.26 -22.26
C LYS A 4 22.24 47.51 -21.33
N LEU A 5 21.08 47.13 -21.86
CA LEU A 5 20.32 45.94 -21.43
C LEU A 5 21.23 44.72 -21.56
N HIS A 6 21.37 43.91 -20.51
CA HIS A 6 21.76 42.50 -20.58
C HIS A 6 21.49 41.85 -19.21
N THR A 7 20.22 41.56 -18.92
CA THR A 7 19.89 40.58 -17.87
C THR A 7 19.85 39.22 -18.53
N LYS A 8 20.96 38.48 -18.46
CA LYS A 8 21.02 37.07 -18.84
C LYS A 8 20.11 36.28 -17.90
N ILE A 9 18.90 35.95 -18.35
CA ILE A 9 18.08 34.93 -17.71
C ILE A 9 18.75 33.58 -18.06
N HIS A 10 19.53 33.04 -17.11
CA HIS A 10 19.97 31.66 -17.17
C HIS A 10 18.75 30.74 -17.00
N ILE A 11 18.16 30.38 -18.13
CA ILE A 11 17.22 29.26 -18.24
C ILE A 11 18.00 27.97 -17.95
N TYR A 12 18.09 27.59 -16.68
CA TYR A 12 18.38 26.20 -16.35
C TYR A 12 17.17 25.38 -16.80
N GLY A 13 17.36 24.61 -17.86
CA GLY A 13 16.39 23.63 -18.33
C GLY A 13 16.16 22.57 -17.26
N TRP A 14 15.07 22.69 -16.52
CA TRP A 14 14.57 21.61 -15.69
C TRP A 14 14.03 20.54 -16.64
N SER A 15 14.84 19.52 -16.88
CA SER A 15 14.42 18.30 -17.55
C SER A 15 13.22 17.72 -16.78
N THR A 16 12.05 17.70 -17.40
CA THR A 16 10.87 16.99 -16.91
C THR A 16 11.09 15.48 -17.01
N ARG A 17 12.04 14.94 -16.25
CA ARG A 17 12.06 13.50 -15.99
C ARG A 17 10.79 13.21 -15.20
N LYS A 18 9.84 12.47 -15.78
CA LYS A 18 8.73 11.90 -15.02
C LYS A 18 9.34 11.19 -13.81
N ALA A 19 9.06 11.66 -12.60
CA ALA A 19 9.50 10.97 -11.41
C ALA A 19 8.94 9.54 -11.48
N VAL A 20 9.81 8.54 -11.34
CA VAL A 20 9.36 7.14 -11.24
C VAL A 20 8.51 7.05 -9.98
N ALA A 21 7.23 6.74 -10.15
CA ALA A 21 6.33 6.56 -9.01
C ALA A 21 6.88 5.47 -8.09
N THR A 22 6.89 5.72 -6.78
CA THR A 22 7.30 4.71 -5.80
C THR A 22 6.33 3.53 -5.83
N ASP A 23 6.79 2.35 -5.39
CA ASP A 23 5.94 1.16 -5.28
C ASP A 23 4.68 1.42 -4.43
N LYS A 24 4.74 2.35 -3.47
CA LYS A 24 3.55 2.78 -2.73
C LYS A 24 2.55 3.50 -3.64
N ALA A 25 3.00 4.54 -4.36
CA ALA A 25 2.14 5.32 -5.24
C ALA A 25 1.54 4.46 -6.36
N GLN A 26 2.31 3.53 -6.92
CA GLN A 26 1.82 2.59 -7.93
C GLN A 26 0.76 1.63 -7.39
N ARG A 27 0.94 1.13 -6.15
CA ARG A 27 -0.06 0.29 -5.48
C ARG A 27 -1.34 1.07 -5.20
N ASP A 28 -1.22 2.28 -4.68
CA ASP A 28 -2.37 3.15 -4.41
C ASP A 28 -3.15 3.43 -5.70
N GLN A 29 -2.46 3.79 -6.79
CA GLN A 29 -3.08 4.00 -8.09
C GLN A 29 -3.76 2.73 -8.65
N LEU A 30 -3.14 1.55 -8.51
CA LEU A 30 -3.73 0.29 -8.93
C LEU A 30 -5.04 0.00 -8.17
N ARG A 31 -5.01 0.12 -6.83
CA ARG A 31 -6.18 -0.08 -5.99
C ARG A 31 -7.31 0.85 -6.40
N ASP A 32 -7.03 2.14 -6.50
CA ASP A 32 -8.06 3.15 -6.76
C ASP A 32 -8.68 2.96 -8.15
N ARG A 33 -7.87 2.62 -9.16
CA ARG A 33 -8.35 2.27 -10.50
C ARG A 33 -9.25 1.04 -10.48
N MET A 34 -8.84 -0.04 -9.81
CA MET A 34 -9.61 -1.28 -9.79
C MET A 34 -10.91 -1.13 -8.97
N ARG A 35 -10.89 -0.35 -7.89
CA ARG A 35 -12.11 0.02 -7.15
C ARG A 35 -13.09 0.80 -8.01
N MET A 36 -12.60 1.75 -8.81
CA MET A 36 -13.44 2.51 -9.75
C MET A 36 -14.08 1.60 -10.81
N LEU A 37 -13.43 0.50 -11.18
CA LEU A 37 -13.96 -0.52 -12.09
C LEU A 37 -14.89 -1.54 -11.39
N GLY A 38 -15.16 -1.37 -10.09
CA GLY A 38 -16.03 -2.28 -9.34
C GLY A 38 -15.39 -3.61 -8.97
N CYS A 39 -14.06 -3.74 -9.05
CA CYS A 39 -13.37 -4.97 -8.64
C CYS A 39 -13.49 -5.21 -7.13
N SER A 40 -13.64 -6.47 -6.73
CA SER A 40 -13.65 -6.86 -5.32
C SER A 40 -12.26 -6.77 -4.68
N THR A 41 -12.20 -6.67 -3.34
CA THR A 41 -10.94 -6.67 -2.58
C THR A 41 -10.06 -7.88 -2.94
N GLN A 42 -10.66 -9.06 -3.12
CA GLN A 42 -9.96 -10.27 -3.53
C GLN A 42 -9.29 -10.13 -4.91
N GLN A 43 -10.00 -9.57 -5.90
CA GLN A 43 -9.45 -9.34 -7.23
C GLN A 43 -8.30 -8.33 -7.18
N ILE A 44 -8.44 -7.26 -6.40
CA ILE A 44 -7.38 -6.27 -6.20
C ILE A 44 -6.17 -6.90 -5.51
N ALA A 45 -6.37 -7.71 -4.47
CA ALA A 45 -5.30 -8.39 -3.74
C ALA A 45 -4.54 -9.40 -4.62
N ALA A 46 -5.25 -10.13 -5.48
CA ALA A 46 -4.62 -11.03 -6.45
C ALA A 46 -3.71 -10.25 -7.43
N GLU A 47 -4.19 -9.13 -7.96
CA GLU A 47 -3.42 -8.31 -8.88
C GLU A 47 -2.25 -7.58 -8.20
N MET A 48 -2.43 -7.15 -6.94
CA MET A 48 -1.37 -6.62 -6.09
C MET A 48 -0.25 -7.64 -5.88
N SER A 49 -0.62 -8.88 -5.57
CA SER A 49 0.34 -9.99 -5.40
C SER A 49 1.13 -10.22 -6.68
N ARG A 50 0.43 -10.28 -7.83
CA ARG A 50 1.04 -10.55 -9.14
C ARG A 50 1.99 -9.45 -9.61
N ARG A 51 1.63 -8.18 -9.44
CA ARG A 51 2.41 -7.04 -9.96
C ARG A 51 3.56 -6.60 -9.07
N PHE A 52 3.39 -6.70 -7.76
CA PHE A 52 4.34 -6.17 -6.78
C PHE A 52 5.01 -7.25 -5.94
N ASN A 53 4.83 -8.53 -6.32
CA ASN A 53 5.32 -9.70 -5.59
C ASN A 53 4.94 -9.67 -4.10
N LEU A 54 3.75 -9.13 -3.80
CA LEU A 54 3.26 -9.06 -2.44
C LEU A 54 2.74 -10.42 -2.00
N ARG A 55 3.00 -10.73 -0.74
CA ARG A 55 2.47 -11.92 -0.10
C ARG A 55 0.97 -11.75 0.13
N PRO A 56 0.17 -12.83 0.10
CA PRO A 56 -1.29 -12.73 0.09
C PRO A 56 -1.88 -11.81 1.19
N ARG A 57 -1.37 -11.90 2.42
CA ARG A 57 -1.87 -11.07 3.55
C ARG A 57 -1.53 -9.60 3.41
N ALA A 58 -0.29 -9.29 3.03
CA ALA A 58 0.12 -7.92 2.75
C ALA A 58 -0.64 -7.35 1.54
N ALA A 59 -0.84 -8.16 0.50
CA ALA A 59 -1.60 -7.79 -0.68
C ALA A 59 -3.06 -7.46 -0.33
N TRP A 60 -3.70 -8.26 0.53
CA TRP A 60 -5.06 -8.00 1.03
C TRP A 60 -5.14 -6.67 1.80
N ARG A 61 -4.22 -6.44 2.75
CA ARG A 61 -4.15 -5.17 3.48
C ARG A 61 -3.95 -3.97 2.54
N HIS A 62 -3.08 -4.11 1.53
CA HIS A 62 -2.87 -3.07 0.52
C HIS A 62 -4.08 -2.86 -0.40
N ALA A 63 -4.85 -3.91 -0.70
CA ALA A 63 -6.11 -3.81 -1.44
C ALA A 63 -7.20 -3.06 -0.66
N LEU A 64 -7.22 -3.21 0.67
CA LEU A 64 -8.05 -2.38 1.56
C LEU A 64 -7.55 -0.94 1.66
N GLY A 65 -6.28 -0.70 1.34
CA GLY A 65 -5.62 0.60 1.46
C GLY A 65 -5.22 0.93 2.89
N TRP A 66 -5.03 -0.09 3.71
CA TRP A 66 -4.79 0.07 5.14
C TRP A 66 -3.31 -0.01 5.48
N THR A 67 -2.91 0.74 6.50
CA THR A 67 -1.64 0.53 7.21
C THR A 67 -1.76 -0.68 8.15
N GLN A 68 -0.64 -1.21 8.64
CA GLN A 68 -0.65 -2.31 9.62
C GLN A 68 -1.38 -1.87 10.90
N TRP A 69 -1.10 -0.64 11.38
CA TRP A 69 -1.84 -0.01 12.47
C TRP A 69 -3.35 0.05 12.22
N LYS A 70 -3.79 0.51 11.03
CA LYS A 70 -5.22 0.62 10.72
C LYS A 70 -5.89 -0.76 10.69
N LEU A 71 -5.20 -1.77 10.15
CA LEU A 71 -5.69 -3.14 10.18
C LEU A 71 -5.85 -3.65 11.62
N ALA A 72 -4.84 -3.46 12.47
CA ALA A 72 -4.91 -3.85 13.88
C ALA A 72 -6.05 -3.13 14.62
N TYR A 73 -6.23 -1.83 14.35
CA TYR A 73 -7.30 -1.03 14.92
C TYR A 73 -8.69 -1.54 14.53
N GLU A 74 -8.95 -1.72 13.23
CA GLU A 74 -10.25 -2.21 12.75
C GLU A 74 -10.52 -3.64 13.22
N TYR A 75 -9.49 -4.49 13.24
CA TYR A 75 -9.60 -5.85 13.77
C TYR A 75 -10.03 -5.84 15.25
N ASN A 76 -9.37 -5.05 16.09
CA ASN A 76 -9.71 -4.99 17.52
C ASN A 76 -11.07 -4.31 17.77
N ALA A 77 -11.51 -3.41 16.89
CA ALA A 77 -12.82 -2.75 17.01
C ALA A 77 -13.99 -3.71 16.73
N VAL A 78 -13.80 -4.71 15.86
CA VAL A 78 -14.84 -5.69 15.49
C VAL A 78 -14.83 -6.92 16.40
N HIS A 79 -13.72 -7.18 17.11
CA HIS A 79 -13.54 -8.38 17.91
C HIS A 79 -13.33 -8.04 19.39
N ASP A 80 -14.41 -8.15 20.18
CA ASP A 80 -14.36 -7.93 21.62
C ASP A 80 -13.27 -8.79 22.29
N GLY A 81 -12.42 -8.13 23.09
CA GLY A 81 -11.31 -8.77 23.80
C GLY A 81 -10.06 -9.07 22.95
N ALA A 82 -10.07 -8.78 21.64
CA ALA A 82 -8.87 -8.88 20.82
C ALA A 82 -7.86 -7.76 21.16
N THR A 83 -6.59 -8.13 21.27
CA THR A 83 -5.47 -7.21 21.54
C THR A 83 -4.39 -7.37 20.46
N LEU A 84 -4.80 -7.32 19.20
CA LEU A 84 -3.89 -7.46 18.07
C LEU A 84 -3.03 -6.20 17.94
N ALA A 85 -1.72 -6.36 18.12
CA ALA A 85 -0.76 -5.28 17.94
C ALA A 85 -0.26 -5.19 16.49
N ASP A 86 0.17 -3.99 16.08
CA ASP A 86 0.78 -3.69 14.78
C ASP A 86 1.90 -4.68 14.42
N ASN A 87 2.85 -4.89 15.33
CA ASN A 87 4.02 -5.74 15.09
C ASN A 87 3.61 -7.17 14.76
N ARG A 88 2.51 -7.65 15.34
CA ARG A 88 1.96 -8.97 15.10
C ARG A 88 1.43 -9.12 13.67
N ILE A 89 0.90 -8.05 13.07
CA ILE A 89 0.51 -8.03 11.65
C ILE A 89 1.74 -8.27 10.77
N SER A 90 2.85 -7.58 11.05
CA SER A 90 4.09 -7.75 10.28
C SER A 90 4.62 -9.19 10.35
N GLU A 91 4.59 -9.79 11.54
CA GLU A 91 4.96 -11.20 11.72
C GLU A 91 4.06 -12.15 10.90
N TYR A 92 2.75 -11.94 10.93
CA TYR A 92 1.82 -12.73 10.14
C TYR A 92 2.07 -12.55 8.65
N GLU A 93 2.25 -11.32 8.17
CA GLU A 93 2.59 -11.04 6.78
C GLU A 93 3.88 -11.75 6.34
N ASN A 94 4.85 -11.91 7.25
CA ASN A 94 6.15 -12.52 6.99
C ASN A 94 6.20 -14.07 7.03
N TRP A 95 5.18 -14.77 7.50
CA TRP A 95 5.17 -16.25 7.57
C TRP A 95 4.86 -16.92 6.21
N PRO A 96 5.54 -17.99 5.75
CA PRO A 96 6.44 -18.90 6.50
C PRO A 96 7.93 -18.51 6.48
N HIS A 97 8.35 -17.54 5.67
CA HIS A 97 9.77 -17.17 5.55
C HIS A 97 10.33 -16.36 6.73
N GLY A 98 9.51 -16.04 7.73
CA GLY A 98 9.83 -15.30 8.94
C GLY A 98 8.58 -15.03 9.78
N GLY A 99 8.71 -14.46 10.97
CA GLY A 99 7.55 -14.17 11.82
C GLY A 99 6.82 -15.43 12.34
N THR A 100 5.54 -15.27 12.66
CA THR A 100 4.73 -16.30 13.33
C THR A 100 3.58 -16.76 12.45
N GLN A 101 3.23 -18.04 12.51
CA GLN A 101 2.06 -18.57 11.82
C GLN A 101 0.78 -17.86 12.30
N PRO A 102 -0.02 -17.25 11.41
CA PRO A 102 -1.30 -16.69 11.77
C PRO A 102 -2.29 -17.80 12.17
N SER A 103 -3.16 -17.51 13.14
CA SER A 103 -4.26 -18.42 13.48
C SER A 103 -5.27 -18.48 12.32
N LEU A 104 -6.01 -19.59 12.23
CA LEU A 104 -7.09 -19.71 11.25
C LEU A 104 -8.15 -18.61 11.44
N GLN A 105 -8.49 -18.31 12.69
CA GLN A 105 -9.45 -17.25 13.03
C GLN A 105 -9.02 -15.90 12.46
N TYR A 106 -7.74 -15.54 12.58
CA TYR A 106 -7.22 -14.30 12.00
C TYR A 106 -7.39 -14.27 10.48
N LEU A 107 -7.10 -15.39 9.79
CA LEU A 107 -7.22 -15.46 8.33
C LEU A 107 -8.67 -15.32 7.87
N VAL A 108 -9.61 -15.98 8.56
CA VAL A 108 -11.05 -15.87 8.26
C VAL A 108 -11.53 -14.44 8.49
N ASN A 109 -11.18 -13.84 9.62
CA ASN A 109 -11.57 -12.48 9.94
C ASN A 109 -10.98 -11.47 8.95
N LEU A 110 -9.72 -11.61 8.56
CA LEU A 110 -9.07 -10.74 7.57
C LEU A 110 -9.80 -10.77 6.22
N ALA A 111 -10.27 -11.93 5.79
CA ALA A 111 -10.99 -12.10 4.53
C ALA A 111 -12.44 -11.58 4.57
N ALA A 112 -13.00 -11.40 5.77
CA ALA A 112 -14.37 -10.93 5.98
C ALA A 112 -14.50 -9.39 6.06
N VAL A 113 -13.37 -8.68 6.03
CA VAL A 113 -13.28 -7.21 6.02
C VAL A 113 -13.72 -6.61 4.70
#